data_AF-W2N300-F1
#
_entry.id   AF-W2N300-F1
#
_cell.length_a   1.000
_cell.length_b   1.000
_cell.length_c   1.000
_cell.angle_alpha   90.00
_cell.angle_beta   90.00
_cell.angle_gamma   90.00
#
_symmetry.space_group_name_H-M   'P 1'
#
loop_
_entity.id
_entity.type
_entity.pdbx_description
1 polymer ?
#
loop_
_entity_poly.entity_id
_entity_poly.type
_entity_poly.pdbx_seq_one_letter_code
_entity_poly.pdbx_strand_id
1 'polypeptide(L)'
;MATRKYVEKDRTVFVCSIYLDPKLGDGKTTGFHTRATLIIVVRQRKSQFAVDGDMSTFDCFFSATRDDRGLPQARAIRSPMSLSVGMDTWESVISSLPGQIESSLVDSLKSN
;
A
#
# COMPACT_ATOMS: atom_id res chain seq x y z
N MET A 1 0.84 3.54 -11.68
CA MET A 1 0.03 3.51 -10.44
C MET A 1 -1.32 4.10 -10.77
N ALA A 2 -2.42 3.48 -10.33
CA ALA A 2 -3.76 4.02 -10.52
C ALA A 2 -4.37 4.31 -9.15
N THR A 3 -4.87 5.54 -8.97
CA THR A 3 -5.53 5.97 -7.73
C THR A 3 -6.97 6.31 -8.06
N ARG A 4 -7.91 5.81 -7.26
CA ARG A 4 -9.34 6.12 -7.35
C ARG A 4 -9.83 6.65 -6.00
N LYS A 5 -10.71 7.66 -6.04
CA LYS A 5 -11.36 8.23 -4.85
C LYS A 5 -12.86 8.03 -4.97
N TYR A 6 -13.47 7.54 -3.90
CA TYR A 6 -14.91 7.42 -3.74
C TYR A 6 -15.34 8.20 -2.50
N VAL A 7 -16.40 9.00 -2.63
CA VAL A 7 -16.98 9.72 -1.49
C VAL A 7 -18.32 9.07 -1.19
N GLU A 8 -18.45 8.56 0.03
CA GLU A 8 -19.68 8.00 0.57
C GLU A 8 -20.23 8.94 1.66
N LYS A 9 -21.44 8.65 2.16
CA LYS A 9 -22.15 9.52 3.09
C LYS A 9 -21.37 9.83 4.38
N ASP A 10 -20.60 8.86 4.88
CA ASP A 10 -19.89 8.91 6.16
C ASP A 10 -18.36 8.78 6.03
N ARG A 11 -17.85 8.57 4.81
CA ARG A 11 -16.43 8.25 4.59
C ARG A 11 -15.94 8.61 3.20
N THR A 12 -14.64 8.81 3.09
CA THR A 12 -13.92 8.86 1.82
C THR A 12 -13.03 7.64 1.69
N VAL A 13 -13.10 6.95 0.55
CA VAL A 13 -12.30 5.76 0.27
C VAL A 13 -11.33 6.06 -0.86
N PHE A 14 -10.04 5.82 -0.62
CA PHE A 14 -9.01 5.84 -1.64
C PHE A 14 -8.58 4.41 -1.96
N VAL A 15 -8.48 4.10 -3.24
CA VAL A 15 -7.96 2.81 -3.73
C VAL A 15 -6.75 3.09 -4.60
N CYS A 16 -5.58 2.69 -4.10
CA CYS A 16 -4.30 2.80 -4.78
C CYS A 16 -3.88 1.40 -5.25
N SER A 17 -3.79 1.20 -6.56
CA SER A 17 -3.35 -0.08 -7.13
C SER A 17 -2.05 0.09 -7.90
N ILE A 18 -1.15 -0.87 -7.71
CA ILE A 18 0.10 -0.99 -8.44
C ILE A 18 0.24 -2.39 -9.04
N TYR A 19 0.79 -2.43 -10.23
CA TYR A 19 1.23 -3.64 -10.90
C TYR A 19 2.76 -3.58 -10.99
N LEU A 20 3.41 -4.62 -10.49
CA LEU A 20 4.85 -4.78 -10.45
C LEU A 20 5.22 -5.94 -11.37
N ASP A 21 6.04 -5.65 -12.37
CA ASP A 21 6.64 -6.62 -13.29
C ASP A 21 8.16 -6.53 -13.13
N PRO A 22 8.72 -7.16 -12.10
CA PRO A 22 10.16 -7.08 -11.86
C PRO A 22 10.91 -7.69 -13.04
N LYS A 23 11.90 -6.94 -13.52
CA LYS A 23 12.82 -7.37 -14.57
C LYS A 23 14.12 -7.86 -13.96
N LEU A 24 14.73 -8.85 -14.61
CA LEU A 24 16.09 -9.27 -14.36
C LEU A 24 17.06 -8.18 -14.86
N GLY A 25 18.32 -8.24 -14.43
CA GLY A 25 19.35 -7.27 -14.83
C GLY A 25 19.58 -7.20 -16.34
N ASP A 26 19.22 -8.24 -17.09
CA ASP A 26 19.25 -8.29 -18.56
C ASP A 26 17.94 -7.81 -19.22
N GLY A 27 17.03 -7.22 -18.44
CA GLY A 27 15.73 -6.71 -18.90
C GLY A 27 14.66 -7.78 -19.14
N LYS A 28 14.99 -9.07 -19.01
CA LYS A 28 13.99 -10.14 -19.16
C LYS A 28 13.01 -10.14 -17.98
N THR A 29 11.79 -10.63 -18.22
CA THR A 29 10.84 -10.83 -17.12
C THR A 29 11.36 -11.88 -16.16
N THR A 30 11.15 -11.64 -14.86
CA THR A 30 11.40 -12.63 -13.81
C THR A 30 10.39 -13.78 -13.84
N GLY A 31 9.30 -13.68 -14.61
CA GLY A 31 8.28 -14.71 -14.72
C GLY A 31 7.24 -14.69 -13.60
N PHE A 32 7.24 -13.68 -12.75
CA PHE A 32 6.14 -13.42 -11.83
C PHE A 32 5.74 -11.95 -11.89
N HIS A 33 4.47 -11.69 -11.54
CA HIS A 33 3.93 -10.35 -11.45
C HIS A 33 3.26 -10.19 -10.11
N THR A 34 3.40 -9.02 -9.51
CA THR A 34 2.71 -8.71 -8.26
C THR A 34 1.71 -7.61 -8.52
N ARG A 35 0.47 -7.84 -8.08
CA ARG A 35 -0.53 -6.79 -7.97
C ARG A 35 -0.70 -6.46 -6.50
N ALA A 36 -0.47 -5.21 -6.14
CA ALA A 36 -0.73 -4.73 -4.79
C ALA A 36 -1.82 -3.65 -4.82
N THR A 37 -2.67 -3.67 -3.80
CA THR A 37 -3.75 -2.71 -3.60
C THR A 37 -3.74 -2.24 -2.16
N LEU A 38 -3.61 -0.93 -1.99
CA LEU A 38 -3.79 -0.23 -0.73
C LEU A 38 -5.14 0.49 -0.77
N ILE A 39 -6.00 0.21 0.20
CA ILE A 39 -7.27 0.89 0.40
C ILE A 39 -7.15 1.72 1.67
N ILE A 40 -7.45 3.01 1.58
CA ILE A 40 -7.45 3.93 2.72
C ILE A 40 -8.87 4.42 2.92
N VAL A 41 -9.43 4.20 4.09
CA VAL A 41 -10.78 4.65 4.46
C VAL A 41 -10.65 5.75 5.50
N VAL A 42 -11.09 6.95 5.13
CA VAL A 42 -11.10 8.13 6.00
C VAL A 42 -12.53 8.36 6.48
N ARG A 43 -12.75 8.34 7.79
CA ARG A 43 -14.05 8.68 8.39
C ARG A 43 -13.92 9.93 9.23
N GLN A 44 -14.86 10.84 9.09
CA GLN A 44 -14.97 11.98 10.00
C GLN A 44 -15.87 11.59 11.17
N ARG A 45 -15.36 11.75 12.38
CA ARG A 45 -16.12 11.56 13.61
C ARG A 45 -16.44 12.93 14.18
N LYS A 46 -17.72 13.33 14.06
CA LYS A 46 -18.25 14.44 14.84
C LYS A 46 -18.27 14.01 16.31
N SER A 47 -17.33 14.52 17.09
CA SER A 47 -17.31 14.27 18.52
C SER A 47 -18.34 15.19 19.19
N GLN A 48 -19.26 14.62 19.98
CA GLN A 48 -20.15 15.40 20.84
C GLN A 48 -19.42 16.03 22.04
N PHE A 49 -18.15 15.66 22.26
CA PHE A 49 -17.33 16.06 23.41
C PHE A 49 -16.00 16.71 23.01
N ALA A 50 -15.75 16.98 21.72
CA ALA A 50 -14.51 17.62 21.30
C ALA A 50 -14.63 19.13 21.56
N VAL A 51 -13.83 19.59 22.51
CA VAL A 51 -13.55 21.01 22.73
C VAL A 51 -12.64 21.56 21.62
N ASP A 52 -11.98 20.68 20.85
CA ASP A 52 -11.07 21.03 19.75
C ASP A 52 -11.25 20.09 18.55
N GLY A 53 -11.90 20.57 17.50
CA GLY A 53 -11.79 20.04 16.13
C GLY A 53 -12.52 18.73 15.78
N ASP A 54 -12.86 18.61 14.49
CA ASP A 54 -13.34 17.37 13.88
C ASP A 54 -12.23 16.31 13.90
N MET A 55 -12.47 15.15 14.55
CA MET A 55 -11.53 14.03 14.51
C MET A 55 -11.75 13.19 13.25
N SER A 56 -10.67 12.76 12.61
CA SER A 56 -10.73 11.79 11.49
C SER A 56 -10.00 10.50 11.85
N THR A 57 -10.60 9.35 11.51
CA THR A 57 -9.95 8.04 11.62
C THR A 57 -9.51 7.55 10.24
N PHE A 58 -8.33 6.96 10.17
CA PHE A 58 -7.76 6.38 8.95
C PHE A 58 -7.58 4.87 9.13
N ASP A 59 -8.32 4.08 8.35
CA ASP A 59 -8.10 2.64 8.25
C ASP A 59 -7.37 2.32 6.94
N CYS A 60 -6.27 1.57 7.04
CA CYS A 60 -5.47 1.16 5.88
C CYS A 60 -5.58 -0.37 5.70
N PHE A 61 -6.03 -0.80 4.53
CA PHE A 61 -6.08 -2.21 4.14
C PHE A 61 -5.13 -2.45 2.99
N PHE A 62 -4.12 -3.27 3.22
CA PHE A 62 -3.16 -3.65 2.20
C PHE A 62 -3.40 -5.10 1.76
N SER A 63 -3.36 -5.33 0.45
CA SER A 63 -3.39 -6.66 -0.14
C SER A 63 -2.38 -6.75 -1.27
N ALA A 64 -1.71 -7.89 -1.40
CA ALA A 64 -0.84 -8.19 -2.51
C ALA A 64 -1.08 -9.62 -3.00
N THR A 65 -1.14 -9.79 -4.31
CA THR A 65 -1.23 -11.09 -4.97
C THR A 65 -0.05 -11.23 -5.93
N ARG A 66 0.66 -12.35 -5.84
CA ARG A 66 1.72 -12.71 -6.78
C ARG A 66 1.21 -13.79 -7.72
N ASP A 67 1.29 -13.53 -9.01
CA ASP A 67 1.07 -14.50 -10.08
C ASP A 67 2.43 -15.03 -10.56
N ASP A 68 2.65 -16.34 -10.47
CA ASP A 68 3.88 -16.99 -10.90
C ASP A 68 3.62 -17.83 -12.16
N ARG A 69 4.29 -17.49 -13.26
CA ARG A 69 4.07 -18.10 -14.57
C ARG A 69 4.90 -19.36 -14.80
N GLY A 70 5.55 -19.91 -13.79
CA GLY A 70 6.27 -21.18 -13.93
C GLY A 70 7.63 -21.08 -14.62
N LEU A 71 8.11 -19.89 -14.98
CA LEU A 71 9.38 -19.74 -15.73
C LEU A 71 10.59 -20.25 -14.91
N PRO A 72 11.58 -20.90 -15.56
CA PRO A 72 12.77 -21.43 -14.87
C PRO A 72 13.57 -20.38 -14.11
N GLN A 73 13.63 -19.15 -14.63
CA GLN A 73 14.36 -18.04 -14.01
C GLN A 73 13.78 -17.63 -12.65
N ALA A 74 12.49 -17.87 -12.42
CA ALA A 74 11.82 -17.58 -11.15
C ALA A 74 12.11 -18.61 -10.05
N ARG A 75 12.78 -19.74 -10.37
CA ARG A 75 12.92 -20.88 -9.46
C ARG A 75 13.65 -20.53 -8.16
N ALA A 76 14.70 -19.71 -8.24
CA ALA A 76 15.43 -19.24 -7.06
C ALA A 76 14.53 -18.37 -6.13
N ILE A 77 13.64 -17.58 -6.73
CA ILE A 77 12.74 -16.64 -6.04
C ILE A 77 11.54 -17.37 -5.41
N ARG A 78 11.27 -18.62 -5.83
CA ARG A 78 10.30 -19.52 -5.17
C ARG A 78 10.88 -20.21 -3.94
N SER A 79 12.18 -20.06 -3.66
CA SER A 79 12.76 -20.69 -2.48
C SER A 79 12.10 -20.14 -1.21
N PRO A 80 11.89 -20.97 -0.17
CA PRO A 80 11.34 -20.51 1.10
C PRO A 80 12.09 -19.32 1.69
N MET A 81 13.42 -19.29 1.54
CA MET A 81 14.27 -18.18 1.99
C MET A 81 13.94 -16.87 1.25
N SER A 82 13.86 -16.91 -0.09
CA SER A 82 13.51 -15.72 -0.86
C SER A 82 12.10 -15.22 -0.56
N LEU A 83 11.16 -16.14 -0.31
CA LEU A 83 9.81 -15.79 0.09
C LEU A 83 9.78 -15.15 1.49
N SER A 84 10.56 -15.64 2.44
CA SER A 84 10.70 -15.04 3.78
C SER A 84 11.18 -13.60 3.69
N VAL A 85 12.27 -13.36 2.97
CA VAL A 85 12.80 -11.99 2.74
C VAL A 85 11.76 -11.08 2.10
N GLY A 86 10.99 -11.62 1.14
CA GLY A 86 9.88 -10.91 0.52
C GLY A 86 8.79 -10.53 1.53
N MET A 87 8.45 -11.41 2.46
CA MET A 87 7.46 -11.14 3.50
C MET A 87 7.95 -10.09 4.50
N ASP A 88 9.19 -10.21 4.98
CA ASP A 88 9.80 -9.22 5.88
C ASP A 88 9.82 -7.83 5.23
N THR A 89 10.11 -7.77 3.92
CA THR A 89 10.07 -6.54 3.14
C THR A 89 8.65 -5.96 3.08
N TRP A 90 7.64 -6.78 2.80
CA TRP A 90 6.25 -6.33 2.78
C TRP A 90 5.76 -5.85 4.14
N GLU A 91 6.09 -6.56 5.22
CA GLU A 91 5.75 -6.16 6.58
C GLU A 91 6.37 -4.81 6.95
N SER A 92 7.65 -4.62 6.61
CA SER A 92 8.34 -3.34 6.81
C SER A 92 7.66 -2.21 6.05
N VAL A 93 7.33 -2.42 4.77
CA VAL A 93 6.60 -1.42 3.95
C VAL A 93 5.26 -1.09 4.59
N ILE A 94 4.44 -2.10 4.90
CA ILE A 94 3.09 -1.91 5.45
C ILE A 94 3.13 -1.14 6.78
N SER A 95 4.07 -1.51 7.67
CA SER A 95 4.23 -0.88 8.98
C SER A 95 4.68 0.58 8.87
N SER A 96 5.41 0.93 7.82
CA SER A 96 5.90 2.30 7.59
C SER A 96 4.86 3.24 6.95
N LEU A 97 3.85 2.70 6.25
CA LEU A 97 2.89 3.49 5.46
C LEU A 97 2.13 4.54 6.30
N PRO A 98 1.56 4.22 7.49
CA PRO A 98 0.84 5.21 8.28
C PRO A 98 1.71 6.42 8.64
N GLY A 99 2.91 6.18 9.17
CA GLY A 99 3.83 7.25 9.57
C GLY A 99 4.30 8.10 8.39
N GLN A 100 4.51 7.51 7.21
CA GLN A 100 4.87 8.28 6.00
C GLN A 100 3.73 9.17 5.52
N ILE A 101 2.49 8.67 5.58
CA ILE A 101 1.29 9.45 5.22
C ILE A 101 1.13 10.64 6.17
N GLU A 102 1.18 10.40 7.48
CA GLU A 102 1.05 11.46 8.49
C GLU A 102 2.17 12.51 8.36
N SER A 103 3.42 12.07 8.19
CA SER A 103 4.56 12.98 8.02
C SER A 103 4.38 13.87 6.78
N SER A 104 3.96 13.29 5.66
CA SER A 104 3.70 14.04 4.42
C SER A 104 2.61 15.10 4.59
N LEU A 105 1.57 14.79 5.37
CA LEU A 105 0.50 15.75 5.67
C LEU A 105 1.02 16.90 6.53
N VAL A 106 1.81 16.62 7.57
CA VAL A 106 2.42 17.65 8.42
C VAL A 106 3.30 18.59 7.61
N ASP A 107 4.13 18.04 6.72
CA ASP A 107 5.02 18.86 5.88
C ASP A 107 4.24 19.72 4.89
N SER A 108 3.12 19.22 4.34
CA SER A 108 2.23 20.01 3.46
C SER A 108 1.58 21.21 4.17
N LEU A 109 1.38 21.12 5.49
CA LEU A 109 0.86 22.22 6.30
C LEU A 109 1.91 23.30 6.56
N LYS A 110 3.20 22.94 6.60
CA LYS A 110 4.31 23.90 6.78
C LYS A 110 4.65 24.68 5.51
N SER A 111 4.25 24.17 4.35
CA SER A 111 4.48 24.80 3.05
C SER A 111 3.39 25.79 2.60
N ASN A 112 2.34 25.96 3.40
CA ASN A 112 1.29 26.98 3.24
C ASN A 112 1.46 28.09 4.30
#